data_AF-A0A920F0U1-F1
#
_entry.id   AF-A0A920F0U1-F1
#
_cell.length_a   1.000
_cell.length_b   1.000
_cell.length_c   1.000
_cell.angle_alpha   90.00
_cell.angle_beta   90.00
_cell.angle_gamma   90.00
#
_symmetry.space_group_name_H-M   'P 1'
#
loop_
_entity.id
_entity.type
_entity.pdbx_description
1 polymer ?
#
loop_
_entity_poly.entity_id
_entity_poly.type
_entity_poly.pdbx_seq_one_letter_code
_entity_poly.pdbx_strand_id
1 'polypeptide(L)'
;MGNYAGANLTGEMEGMVGGFLSVKGNAGNNFCRRMRRGFASVSGDVGDFFVNDMIAGSAIVGGTAGKMWGYGMRRGTLSSRNIR
;
A
#
# COMPACT_ATOMS: atom_id res chain seq x y z
N MET A 1 -2.59 11.53 3.33
CA MET A 1 -3.63 10.50 3.53
C MET A 1 -3.37 9.79 4.85
N GLY A 2 -4.41 9.45 5.60
CA GLY A 2 -4.26 8.80 6.92
C GLY A 2 -3.80 7.34 6.84
N ASN A 3 -3.70 6.72 8.01
CA ASN A 3 -3.41 5.29 8.15
C ASN A 3 -4.53 4.45 7.55
N TYR A 4 -4.20 3.23 7.10
CA TYR A 4 -5.17 2.23 6.62
C TYR A 4 -6.03 2.64 5.42
N ALA A 5 -5.70 3.72 4.71
CA ALA A 5 -6.42 4.07 3.50
C ALA A 5 -6.28 2.95 2.44
N GLY A 6 -7.41 2.48 1.90
CA GLY A 6 -7.45 1.35 0.97
C GLY A 6 -7.17 -0.03 1.61
N ALA A 7 -7.04 -0.11 2.93
CA ALA A 7 -6.89 -1.36 3.67
C ALA A 7 -8.22 -2.10 3.83
N ASN A 8 -8.13 -3.37 4.20
CA ASN A 8 -9.27 -4.14 4.71
C ASN A 8 -9.76 -3.60 6.06
N LEU A 9 -11.05 -3.76 6.35
CA LEU A 9 -11.55 -3.55 7.71
C LEU A 9 -11.13 -4.71 8.62
N THR A 10 -11.22 -4.48 9.93
CA THR A 10 -10.95 -5.52 10.92
C THR A 10 -11.88 -6.72 10.73
N GLY A 11 -11.30 -7.91 10.58
CA GLY A 11 -12.03 -9.15 10.31
C GLY A 11 -12.27 -9.43 8.83
N GLU A 12 -12.06 -8.46 7.94
CA GLU A 12 -12.19 -8.69 6.50
C GLU A 12 -10.95 -9.31 5.87
N MET A 13 -11.19 -10.12 4.85
CA MET A 13 -10.15 -10.86 4.15
C MET A 13 -9.55 -10.10 2.97
N GLU A 14 -10.14 -8.98 2.53
CA GLU A 14 -9.68 -8.22 1.36
C GLU A 14 -9.73 -6.73 1.65
N GLY A 15 -8.71 -5.99 1.22
CA GLY A 15 -8.72 -4.52 1.20
C GLY A 15 -9.23 -4.01 -0.13
N MET A 16 -8.50 -3.10 -0.76
CA MET A 16 -8.84 -2.64 -2.11
C MET A 16 -8.92 -3.81 -3.13
N VAL A 17 -10.08 -4.00 -3.77
CA VAL A 17 -10.37 -5.09 -4.74
C VAL A 17 -10.39 -4.64 -6.21
N GLY A 18 -10.02 -3.39 -6.47
CA GLY A 18 -10.00 -2.79 -7.80
C GLY A 18 -9.93 -1.26 -7.74
N GLY A 19 -9.81 -0.62 -8.91
CA GLY A 19 -9.75 0.84 -9.04
C GLY A 19 -8.34 1.42 -9.00
N PHE A 20 -8.27 2.75 -8.98
CA PHE A 20 -7.03 3.53 -8.94
C PHE A 20 -7.07 4.49 -7.75
N LEU A 21 -6.12 4.36 -6.83
CA LEU A 21 -5.97 5.22 -5.67
C LEU A 21 -4.68 6.03 -5.80
N SER A 22 -4.78 7.35 -5.88
CA SER A 22 -3.61 8.23 -6.01
C SER A 22 -3.57 9.27 -4.91
N VAL A 23 -2.42 9.37 -4.26
CA VAL A 23 -2.13 10.32 -3.21
C VAL A 23 -0.99 11.22 -3.68
N LYS A 24 -1.26 12.50 -3.88
CA LYS A 24 -0.25 13.50 -4.28
C LYS A 24 0.76 13.84 -3.17
N GLY A 25 0.44 13.55 -1.91
CA GLY A 25 1.32 13.79 -0.76
C GLY A 25 1.78 12.49 -0.10
N ASN A 26 1.87 12.51 1.23
CA ASN A 26 2.31 11.35 2.02
C ASN A 26 1.13 10.45 2.42
N ALA A 27 1.41 9.17 2.67
CA ALA A 27 0.45 8.21 3.21
C ALA A 27 0.93 7.64 4.55
N GLY A 28 -0.02 7.34 5.43
CA GLY A 28 0.25 6.77 6.75
C GLY A 28 0.60 5.28 6.72
N ASN A 29 0.61 4.68 7.90
CA ASN A 29 0.93 3.27 8.10
C ASN A 29 -0.18 2.35 7.56
N ASN A 30 0.18 1.13 7.19
CA ASN A 30 -0.75 0.08 6.72
C ASN A 30 -1.62 0.49 5.51
N PHE A 31 -1.16 1.45 4.71
CA PHE A 31 -1.84 1.88 3.51
C PHE A 31 -2.00 0.70 2.54
N CYS A 32 -3.19 0.49 1.99
CA CYS A 32 -3.53 -0.63 1.10
C CYS A 32 -3.27 -2.03 1.67
N ARG A 33 -3.30 -2.21 3.00
CA ARG A 33 -3.20 -3.54 3.62
C ARG A 33 -4.20 -4.54 2.99
N ARG A 34 -3.74 -5.74 2.68
CA ARG A 34 -4.52 -6.81 2.03
C ARG A 34 -5.15 -6.42 0.69
N MET A 35 -4.56 -5.46 -0.03
CA MET A 35 -4.97 -5.13 -1.39
C MET A 35 -4.98 -6.38 -2.27
N ARG A 36 -6.05 -6.56 -3.04
CA ARG A 36 -6.27 -7.74 -3.89
C ARG A 36 -6.26 -7.42 -5.38
N ARG A 37 -6.72 -6.24 -5.80
CA ARG A 37 -6.56 -5.76 -7.17
C ARG A 37 -6.53 -4.23 -7.18
N GLY A 38 -6.23 -3.68 -8.35
CA GLY A 38 -6.16 -2.24 -8.60
C GLY A 38 -4.73 -1.73 -8.61
N PHE A 39 -4.62 -0.41 -8.63
CA PHE A 39 -3.35 0.30 -8.64
C PHE A 39 -3.34 1.41 -7.58
N ALA A 40 -2.28 1.47 -6.78
CA ALA A 40 -2.07 2.51 -5.79
C ALA A 40 -0.80 3.32 -6.10
N SER A 41 -0.89 4.64 -6.05
CA SER A 41 0.28 5.53 -6.18
C SER A 41 0.34 6.53 -5.05
N VAL A 42 1.53 6.70 -4.48
CA VAL A 42 1.83 7.75 -3.51
C VAL A 42 3.01 8.54 -4.05
N SER A 43 2.85 9.84 -4.29
CA SER A 43 3.92 10.69 -4.82
C SER A 43 4.96 11.04 -3.76
N GLY A 44 4.56 11.11 -2.48
CA GLY A 44 5.43 11.36 -1.34
C GLY A 44 5.86 10.10 -0.60
N ASP A 45 6.10 10.26 0.70
CA ASP A 45 6.54 9.19 1.61
C ASP A 45 5.37 8.32 2.07
N VAL A 46 5.66 7.06 2.38
CA VAL A 46 4.70 6.14 3.00
C VAL A 46 5.21 5.66 4.35
N GLY A 47 4.28 5.49 5.29
CA GLY A 47 4.57 4.94 6.61
C GLY A 47 4.97 3.46 6.58
N ASP A 48 5.08 2.90 7.78
CA ASP A 48 5.42 1.50 7.97
C ASP A 48 4.29 0.59 7.48
N PHE A 49 4.64 -0.65 7.10
CA PHE A 49 3.70 -1.66 6.62
C PHE A 49 2.91 -1.24 5.37
N PHE A 50 3.51 -0.45 4.48
CA PHE A 50 2.90 -0.12 3.19
C PHE A 50 2.58 -1.39 2.39
N VAL A 51 1.30 -1.58 2.06
CA VAL A 51 0.73 -2.74 1.35
C VAL A 51 1.11 -4.10 1.95
N ASN A 52 1.16 -4.18 3.27
CA ASN A 52 1.31 -5.46 3.95
C ASN A 52 0.16 -6.43 3.61
N ASP A 53 0.47 -7.71 3.61
CA ASP A 53 -0.42 -8.82 3.28
C ASP A 53 -1.07 -8.71 1.88
N MET A 54 -0.48 -7.99 0.91
CA MET A 54 -1.04 -7.86 -0.44
C MET A 54 -1.34 -9.24 -1.04
N ILE A 55 -2.56 -9.41 -1.55
CA ILE A 55 -2.98 -10.62 -2.25
C ILE A 55 -2.56 -10.53 -3.72
N ALA A 56 -2.85 -9.40 -4.37
CA ALA A 56 -2.44 -9.04 -5.72
C ALA A 56 -2.70 -7.53 -5.99
N GLY A 57 -2.20 -7.03 -7.12
CA GLY A 57 -2.30 -5.62 -7.51
C GLY A 57 -0.93 -4.98 -7.72
N SER A 58 -0.92 -3.67 -7.94
CA SER A 58 0.31 -2.91 -8.15
C SER A 58 0.32 -1.65 -7.29
N ALA A 59 1.47 -1.34 -6.70
CA ALA A 59 1.64 -0.11 -5.93
C ALA A 59 3.01 0.53 -6.14
N ILE A 60 3.03 1.86 -6.23
CA ILE A 60 4.25 2.66 -6.42
C ILE A 60 4.37 3.78 -5.38
N VAL A 61 5.59 3.96 -4.88
CA VAL A 61 5.98 5.03 -3.95
C VAL A 61 7.03 5.91 -4.61
N GLY A 62 6.71 7.20 -4.75
CA GLY A 62 7.61 8.23 -5.30
C GLY A 62 8.63 8.76 -4.30
N GLY A 63 8.34 8.69 -3.00
CA GLY A 63 9.24 9.06 -1.90
C GLY A 63 9.90 7.85 -1.24
N THR A 64 9.95 7.88 0.08
CA THR A 64 10.58 6.85 0.91
C THR A 64 9.54 5.91 1.49
N ALA A 65 9.77 4.61 1.36
CA ALA A 65 8.98 3.58 2.02
C ALA A 65 9.48 3.32 3.45
N GLY A 66 8.55 3.31 4.41
CA GLY A 66 8.80 2.91 5.79
C GLY A 66 9.14 1.43 5.94
N LYS A 67 9.32 1.01 7.19
CA LYS A 67 9.73 -0.35 7.54
C LYS A 67 8.68 -1.37 7.13
N MET A 68 9.14 -2.59 6.83
CA MET A 68 8.26 -3.72 6.52
C MET A 68 7.27 -3.44 5.38
N TRP A 69 7.65 -2.58 4.42
CA TRP A 69 6.88 -2.38 3.20
C TRP A 69 6.76 -3.71 2.43
N GLY A 70 5.55 -4.03 1.98
CA GLY A 70 5.26 -5.31 1.33
C GLY A 70 5.36 -6.54 2.24
N TYR A 71 5.44 -6.40 3.56
CA TYR A 71 5.51 -7.57 4.46
C TYR A 71 4.30 -8.50 4.24
N GLY A 72 4.54 -9.80 4.06
CA GLY A 72 3.47 -10.79 3.85
C GLY A 72 2.82 -10.74 2.47
N MET A 73 3.39 -10.01 1.50
CA MET A 73 2.95 -10.01 0.10
C MET A 73 2.89 -11.43 -0.47
N ARG A 74 1.77 -11.78 -1.09
CA ARG A 74 1.59 -13.05 -1.80
C ARG A 74 1.92 -12.93 -3.28
N ARG A 75 1.36 -11.91 -3.95
CA ARG A 75 1.58 -11.59 -5.37
C ARG A 75 1.43 -10.08 -5.59
N GLY A 76 1.81 -9.62 -6.77
CA GLY A 76 1.66 -8.24 -7.21
C GLY A 76 2.99 -7.57 -7.52
N THR A 77 2.95 -6.26 -7.76
CA THR A 77 4.15 -5.45 -8.04
C THR A 77 4.24 -4.31 -7.04
N LEU A 78 5.39 -4.19 -6.39
CA LEU A 78 5.70 -3.11 -5.47
C LEU A 78 6.97 -2.41 -5.98
N SER A 79 6.89 -1.09 -6.14
CA SER A 79 8.04 -0.28 -6.54
C SER A 79 8.17 0.91 -5.60
N SER A 80 9.38 1.18 -5.13
CA SER A 80 9.68 2.40 -4.37
C SER A 80 10.93 3.07 -4.94
N ARG A 81 10.99 4.39 -4.82
CA ARG A 81 12.20 5.16 -5.10
C ARG A 81 13.29 4.92 -4.04
N ASN A 82 12.91 4.93 -2.77
CA ASN A 82 13.80 4.72 -1.63
C ASN A 82 13.14 3.85 -0.56
N ILE A 83 13.95 3.13 0.22
CA ILE A 83 13.47 2.31 1.35
C ILE A 83 14.28 2.73 2.58
N ARG A 84 13.61 2.85 3.73
CA ARG A 84 14.23 3.12 5.04
C ARG A 84 14.64 1.86 5.80
#